data_AF-A0A9D1MUA5-F1
#
_entry.id   AF-A0A9D1MUA5-F1
#
_cell.length_a   1.000
_cell.length_b   1.000
_cell.length_c   1.000
_cell.angle_alpha   90.00
_cell.angle_beta   90.00
_cell.angle_gamma   90.00
#
_symmetry.space_group_name_H-M   'P 1'
#
loop_
_entity.id
_entity.type
_entity.pdbx_description
1 polymer ?
#
loop_
_entity_poly.entity_id
_entity_poly.type
_entity_poly.pdbx_seq_one_letter_code
_entity_poly.pdbx_strand_id
1 'polypeptide(L)'
;MLYTSTRDKSIRVSAAQAITQGISEEGGLFVPCEIPKFSEAQIRAMIDMDYISRAKTVLSAYLTDFSAEELDYCVNGAYGGNKFSSEKIAPVVRVNGNENVLELWHGPTCAFKDMALQLLPYLMMTSAKKVAGGKTIVILVATSGDTGKAALEGFKDVEHTRILVFYPDEGVSPMQKLQMTTQEGENVAVCAIKGNFDDAQSAVKSIFTDANVKAQLAEKNMMFSSANSINWGRLVPQIVYYFSAYCDLVQQGSIAFGDKINVVVPTGNFGNILAAYYAVQMGLPVGKLVCASNTNNVLTDFLTSGEYNKNRAFYATTSPSMDILISSNLERLLYHLSGEDDGLVRDLMARLSEDGCYRISSELRANIQKYFAAG
;
A
#
# COMPACT_ATOMS: atom_id res chain seq x y z
N MET A 1 6.88 -17.09 -8.32
CA MET A 1 6.39 -15.76 -8.74
C MET A 1 7.56 -14.79 -8.78
N LEU A 2 7.69 -14.03 -9.86
CA LEU A 2 8.64 -12.92 -9.98
C LEU A 2 7.87 -11.61 -10.08
N TYR A 3 8.59 -10.51 -9.86
CA TYR A 3 8.11 -9.15 -9.93
C TYR A 3 8.85 -8.39 -11.02
N THR A 4 8.15 -7.43 -11.63
CA THR A 4 8.69 -6.52 -12.64
C THR A 4 8.34 -5.08 -12.29
N SER A 5 8.89 -4.13 -13.05
CA SER A 5 8.61 -2.71 -12.86
C SER A 5 7.55 -2.21 -13.85
N THR A 6 6.67 -1.33 -13.39
CA THR A 6 5.71 -0.61 -14.23
C THR A 6 6.36 0.24 -15.32
N ARG A 7 7.67 0.54 -15.22
CA ARG A 7 8.41 1.37 -16.18
C ARG A 7 9.52 0.63 -16.91
N ASP A 8 9.74 -0.64 -16.59
CA ASP A 8 10.67 -1.51 -17.30
C ASP A 8 10.25 -2.96 -17.09
N LYS A 9 9.54 -3.50 -18.07
CA LYS A 9 9.05 -4.89 -18.02
C LYS A 9 10.15 -5.92 -18.24
N SER A 10 11.40 -5.54 -18.48
CA SER A 10 12.53 -6.48 -18.57
C SER A 10 13.07 -6.85 -17.20
N ILE A 11 12.85 -6.00 -16.19
CA ILE A 11 13.28 -6.24 -14.80
C ILE A 11 12.56 -7.46 -14.24
N ARG A 12 13.32 -8.38 -13.65
CA ARG A 12 12.81 -9.59 -12.98
C ARG A 12 13.47 -9.72 -11.62
N VAL A 13 12.69 -9.56 -10.56
CA VAL A 13 13.16 -9.66 -9.18
C VAL A 13 12.26 -10.58 -8.36
N SER A 14 12.78 -11.17 -7.29
CA SER A 14 11.98 -11.95 -6.34
C SER A 14 11.06 -11.05 -5.50
N ALA A 15 10.10 -11.63 -4.77
CA ALA A 15 9.25 -10.82 -3.87
C ALA A 15 10.08 -10.21 -2.73
N ALA A 16 11.03 -10.97 -2.19
CA ALA A 16 11.96 -10.47 -1.19
C ALA A 16 12.79 -9.28 -1.71
N GLN A 17 13.27 -9.33 -2.95
CA GLN A 17 13.97 -8.20 -3.57
C GLN A 17 13.06 -6.98 -3.74
N ALA A 18 11.84 -7.17 -4.27
CA ALA A 18 10.87 -6.09 -4.46
C ALA A 18 10.49 -5.40 -3.13
N ILE A 19 10.31 -6.17 -2.04
CA ILE A 19 10.01 -5.63 -0.71
C ILE A 19 11.22 -4.89 -0.13
N THR A 20 12.42 -5.45 -0.27
CA THR A 20 13.65 -4.88 0.30
C THR A 20 14.03 -3.57 -0.41
N GLN A 21 13.93 -3.53 -1.74
CA GLN A 21 14.22 -2.32 -2.54
C GLN A 21 13.11 -1.28 -2.43
N GLY A 22 11.85 -1.71 -2.38
CA GLY A 22 10.66 -0.85 -2.26
C GLY A 22 10.24 -0.14 -3.55
N ILE A 23 11.19 0.37 -4.33
CA ILE A 23 10.99 1.00 -5.64
C ILE A 23 12.06 0.50 -6.62
N SER A 24 11.73 0.42 -7.91
CA SER A 24 12.69 0.06 -8.95
C SER A 24 13.67 1.20 -9.22
N GLU A 25 14.87 0.88 -9.72
CA GLU A 25 15.98 1.84 -9.86
C GLU A 25 15.67 3.00 -10.82
N GLU A 26 14.92 2.74 -11.89
CA GLU A 26 14.43 3.72 -12.85
C GLU A 26 13.19 4.50 -12.36
N GLY A 27 12.75 4.23 -11.13
CA GLY A 27 11.66 4.94 -10.46
C GLY A 27 10.26 4.36 -10.71
N GLY A 28 10.15 3.23 -11.39
CA GLY A 28 8.90 2.48 -11.52
C GLY A 28 8.56 1.67 -10.27
N LEU A 29 7.33 1.19 -10.21
CA LEU A 29 6.78 0.46 -9.09
C LEU A 29 6.79 -1.04 -9.34
N PHE A 30 7.18 -1.84 -8.34
CA PHE A 30 7.12 -3.29 -8.47
C PHE A 30 5.67 -3.79 -8.51
N VAL A 31 5.40 -4.70 -9.45
CA VAL A 31 4.14 -5.44 -9.64
C VAL A 31 4.46 -6.91 -9.91
N PRO A 32 3.58 -7.87 -9.54
CA PRO A 32 3.82 -9.28 -9.84
C PRO A 32 3.72 -9.49 -11.36
N CYS A 33 4.58 -10.34 -11.93
CA CYS A 33 4.53 -10.69 -13.35
C CYS A 33 3.25 -11.47 -13.73
N GLU A 34 2.57 -12.06 -12.75
CA GLU A 34 1.27 -12.69 -12.92
C GLU A 34 0.45 -12.50 -11.64
N ILE A 35 -0.84 -12.17 -11.78
CA ILE A 35 -1.75 -12.14 -10.63
C ILE A 35 -2.25 -13.58 -10.37
N PRO A 36 -1.95 -14.19 -9.22
CA PRO A 36 -2.39 -15.54 -8.90
C PRO A 36 -3.92 -15.60 -8.85
N LYS A 37 -4.51 -16.75 -9.19
CA LYS A 37 -5.95 -16.95 -9.16
C LYS A 37 -6.33 -18.03 -8.15
N PHE A 38 -7.40 -17.77 -7.40
CA PHE A 38 -8.04 -18.77 -6.56
C PHE A 38 -9.28 -19.33 -7.26
N SER A 39 -9.43 -20.64 -7.18
CA SER A 39 -10.68 -21.32 -7.53
C SER A 39 -11.77 -21.01 -6.51
N GLU A 40 -13.03 -21.18 -6.91
CA GLU A 40 -14.17 -21.06 -5.99
C GLU A 40 -14.02 -21.98 -4.77
N ALA A 41 -13.48 -23.18 -4.95
CA ALA A 41 -13.21 -24.11 -3.86
C ALA A 41 -12.20 -23.54 -2.84
N GLN A 42 -11.14 -22.88 -3.31
CA GLN A 42 -10.15 -22.23 -2.44
C GLN A 42 -10.76 -21.05 -1.68
N ILE A 43 -11.56 -20.20 -2.35
CA ILE A 43 -12.24 -19.07 -1.68
C ILE A 43 -13.26 -19.61 -0.66
N ARG A 44 -14.00 -20.66 -1.00
CA ARG A 44 -14.96 -21.29 -0.09
C ARG A 44 -14.28 -21.85 1.16
N ALA A 45 -13.10 -22.46 1.01
CA ALA A 45 -12.33 -22.96 2.15
C ALA A 45 -11.88 -21.85 3.11
N MET A 46 -11.73 -20.61 2.63
CA MET A 46 -11.38 -19.47 3.48
C MET A 46 -12.52 -19.00 4.39
N ILE A 47 -13.78 -19.39 4.14
CA ILE A 47 -14.94 -18.94 4.93
C ILE A 47 -14.77 -19.32 6.41
N ASP A 48 -14.33 -20.55 6.67
CA ASP A 48 -14.18 -21.08 8.02
C ASP A 48 -12.82 -20.76 8.67
N MET A 49 -11.95 -20.04 7.95
CA MET A 49 -10.62 -19.65 8.44
C MET A 49 -10.68 -18.35 9.25
N ASP A 50 -9.79 -18.22 10.24
CA ASP A 50 -9.53 -16.94 10.92
C ASP A 50 -8.73 -15.97 10.04
N TYR A 51 -8.59 -14.72 10.48
CA TYR A 51 -7.88 -13.69 9.71
C TYR A 51 -6.42 -14.08 9.44
N ILE A 52 -5.74 -14.66 10.42
CA ILE A 52 -4.33 -15.07 10.33
C ILE A 52 -4.15 -16.16 9.28
N SER A 53 -5.03 -17.16 9.25
CA SER A 53 -4.98 -18.25 8.26
C SER A 53 -5.29 -17.73 6.87
N ARG A 54 -6.32 -16.88 6.72
CA ARG A 54 -6.62 -16.19 5.45
C ARG A 54 -5.43 -15.35 4.96
N ALA A 55 -4.77 -14.63 5.86
CA ALA A 55 -3.56 -13.86 5.54
C ALA A 55 -2.45 -14.76 5.00
N LYS A 56 -2.14 -15.88 5.66
CA LYS A 56 -1.12 -16.84 5.17
C LYS A 56 -1.48 -17.39 3.79
N THR A 57 -2.74 -17.74 3.55
CA THR A 57 -3.19 -18.25 2.24
C THR A 57 -3.04 -17.20 1.14
N VAL A 58 -3.50 -15.96 1.35
CA VAL A 58 -3.41 -14.88 0.35
C VAL A 58 -1.95 -14.47 0.11
N LEU A 59 -1.16 -14.31 1.18
CA LEU A 59 0.24 -13.87 1.07
C LEU A 59 1.12 -14.93 0.41
N SER A 60 0.94 -16.22 0.70
CA SER A 60 1.73 -17.30 0.08
C SER A 60 1.60 -17.36 -1.44
N ALA A 61 0.46 -16.93 -2.00
CA ALA A 61 0.25 -16.86 -3.44
C ALA A 61 1.14 -15.79 -4.13
N TYR A 62 1.48 -14.72 -3.42
CA TYR A 62 2.32 -13.63 -3.92
C TYR A 62 3.79 -13.73 -3.51
N LEU A 63 4.06 -14.31 -2.35
CA LEU A 63 5.37 -14.38 -1.70
C LEU A 63 5.95 -15.79 -1.84
N THR A 64 6.00 -16.32 -3.06
CA THR A 64 6.39 -17.72 -3.34
C THR A 64 7.84 -18.05 -3.01
N ASP A 65 8.68 -17.04 -2.80
CA ASP A 65 10.06 -17.16 -2.33
C ASP A 65 10.17 -17.13 -0.79
N PHE A 66 9.05 -17.10 -0.07
CA PHE A 66 8.98 -17.24 1.40
C PHE A 66 8.53 -18.66 1.76
N SER A 67 9.13 -19.26 2.77
CA SER A 67 8.70 -20.55 3.32
C SER A 67 7.41 -20.40 4.14
N ALA A 68 6.75 -21.51 4.43
CA ALA A 68 5.56 -21.51 5.27
C ALA A 68 5.87 -20.99 6.69
N GLU A 69 7.03 -21.36 7.24
CA GLU A 69 7.51 -20.93 8.56
C GLU A 69 7.83 -19.43 8.58
N GLU A 70 8.41 -18.91 7.50
CA GLU A 70 8.70 -17.48 7.35
C GLU A 70 7.41 -16.66 7.27
N LEU A 71 6.41 -17.12 6.51
CA LEU A 71 5.10 -16.49 6.45
C LEU A 71 4.36 -16.58 7.78
N ASP A 72 4.45 -17.72 8.47
CA ASP A 72 3.89 -17.91 9.80
C ASP A 72 4.47 -16.90 10.79
N TYR A 73 5.80 -16.79 10.83
CA TYR A 73 6.52 -15.80 11.63
C TYR A 73 6.05 -14.37 11.32
N CYS A 74 5.95 -14.01 10.04
CA CYS A 74 5.55 -12.66 9.65
C CYS A 74 4.10 -12.33 10.04
N VAL A 75 3.16 -13.21 9.73
CA VAL A 75 1.73 -12.98 9.95
C VAL A 75 1.39 -13.01 11.43
N ASN A 76 1.91 -13.99 12.19
CA ASN A 76 1.67 -14.05 13.64
C ASN A 76 2.36 -12.89 14.36
N GLY A 77 3.55 -12.48 13.90
CA GLY A 77 4.23 -11.31 14.42
C GLY A 77 3.41 -10.02 14.25
N ALA A 78 2.73 -9.88 13.11
CA ALA A 78 1.95 -8.68 12.81
C ALA A 78 0.58 -8.63 13.50
N TYR A 79 -0.19 -9.72 13.42
CA TYR A 79 -1.61 -9.74 13.81
C TYR A 79 -1.90 -10.56 15.07
N GLY A 80 -0.92 -11.34 15.56
CA GLY A 80 -1.07 -12.11 16.80
C GLY A 80 -0.83 -11.28 18.07
N GLY A 81 -0.95 -11.94 19.22
CA GLY A 81 -0.51 -11.39 20.50
C GLY A 81 -1.27 -10.16 20.99
N ASN A 82 -2.57 -10.03 20.64
CA ASN A 82 -3.45 -8.93 21.07
C ASN A 82 -2.94 -7.51 20.69
N LYS A 83 -2.14 -7.40 19.62
CA LYS A 83 -1.71 -6.10 19.05
C LYS A 83 -2.88 -5.32 18.44
N PHE A 84 -3.91 -6.03 18.03
CA PHE A 84 -5.17 -5.47 17.55
C PHE A 84 -6.23 -5.61 18.65
N SER A 85 -7.02 -4.56 18.85
CA SER A 85 -8.10 -4.51 19.84
C SER A 85 -9.30 -5.42 19.52
N SER A 86 -9.33 -6.02 18.34
CA SER A 86 -10.36 -6.96 17.89
C SER A 86 -9.70 -8.29 17.51
N GLU A 87 -10.23 -9.40 18.02
CA GLU A 87 -9.77 -10.76 17.67
C GLU A 87 -9.97 -11.07 16.17
N LYS A 88 -10.96 -10.43 15.54
CA LYS A 88 -11.19 -10.56 14.09
C LYS A 88 -10.20 -9.76 13.25
N ILE A 89 -9.37 -8.91 13.88
CA ILE A 89 -8.40 -7.98 13.28
C ILE A 89 -9.04 -6.90 12.41
N ALA A 90 -9.87 -7.28 11.44
CA ALA A 90 -10.58 -6.42 10.50
C ALA A 90 -12.06 -6.85 10.38
N PRO A 91 -12.89 -6.65 11.43
CA PRO A 91 -14.29 -7.08 11.41
C PRO A 91 -15.12 -6.29 10.39
N VAL A 92 -16.09 -6.96 9.79
CA VAL A 92 -17.17 -6.32 9.02
C VAL A 92 -18.42 -6.20 9.88
N VAL A 93 -18.94 -4.98 9.99
CA VAL A 93 -20.12 -4.65 10.80
C VAL A 93 -21.22 -4.08 9.91
N ARG A 94 -22.45 -4.57 10.08
CA ARG A 94 -23.63 -4.06 9.38
C ARG A 94 -24.07 -2.74 10.00
N VAL A 95 -24.21 -1.70 9.17
CA VAL A 95 -24.66 -0.37 9.62
C VAL A 95 -26.14 -0.17 9.34
N ASN A 96 -26.57 -0.40 8.11
CA ASN A 96 -27.97 -0.21 7.71
C ASN A 96 -28.29 -1.02 6.46
N GLY A 97 -29.45 -1.68 6.39
CA GLY A 97 -29.84 -2.40 5.17
C GLY A 97 -28.74 -3.34 4.69
N ASN A 98 -28.26 -3.18 3.45
CA ASN A 98 -27.16 -3.98 2.88
C ASN A 98 -25.78 -3.28 3.00
N GLU A 99 -25.72 -2.17 3.75
CA GLU A 99 -24.51 -1.38 3.97
C GLU A 99 -23.74 -1.96 5.16
N ASN A 100 -22.47 -2.26 4.91
CA ASN A 100 -21.55 -2.80 5.88
C ASN A 100 -20.28 -1.94 5.90
N VAL A 101 -19.66 -1.82 7.06
CA VAL A 101 -18.38 -1.13 7.26
C VAL A 101 -17.34 -2.16 7.64
N LEU A 102 -16.23 -2.17 6.90
CA LEU A 102 -15.04 -2.93 7.24
C LEU A 102 -14.18 -2.08 8.18
N GLU A 103 -14.10 -2.49 9.45
CA GLU A 103 -13.38 -1.75 10.49
C GLU A 103 -11.89 -2.08 10.42
N LEU A 104 -11.07 -1.14 9.93
CA LEU A 104 -9.62 -1.31 9.78
C LEU A 104 -8.80 -0.54 10.81
N TRP A 105 -9.43 -0.02 11.86
CA TRP A 105 -8.81 0.85 12.87
C TRP A 105 -8.54 0.14 14.20
N HIS A 106 -8.57 -1.19 14.25
CA HIS A 106 -8.32 -1.92 15.50
C HIS A 106 -6.84 -2.08 15.85
N GLY A 107 -5.93 -1.67 14.96
CA GLY A 107 -4.50 -1.71 15.20
C GLY A 107 -4.00 -0.65 16.19
N PRO A 108 -2.69 -0.65 16.51
CA PRO A 108 -2.11 0.16 17.57
C PRO A 108 -2.17 1.68 17.34
N THR A 109 -2.43 2.13 16.11
CA THR A 109 -2.50 3.56 15.76
C THR A 109 -3.90 4.01 15.36
N CYS A 110 -4.89 3.14 15.52
CA CYS A 110 -6.29 3.40 15.18
C CYS A 110 -6.50 3.79 13.71
N ALA A 111 -5.68 3.25 12.79
CA ALA A 111 -5.76 3.57 11.36
C ALA A 111 -5.52 2.33 10.49
N PHE A 112 -6.17 2.28 9.32
CA PHE A 112 -6.05 1.16 8.37
C PHE A 112 -4.60 0.88 7.91
N LYS A 113 -3.71 1.85 8.07
CA LYS A 113 -2.29 1.70 7.73
C LYS A 113 -1.60 0.65 8.60
N ASP A 114 -2.12 0.37 9.80
CA ASP A 114 -1.65 -0.69 10.68
C ASP A 114 -1.71 -2.07 10.01
N MET A 115 -2.74 -2.33 9.19
CA MET A 115 -2.89 -3.58 8.46
C MET A 115 -1.66 -3.90 7.60
N ALA A 116 -1.01 -2.88 7.05
CA ALA A 116 0.20 -3.05 6.25
C ALA A 116 1.47 -2.87 7.08
N LEU A 117 1.52 -1.84 7.94
CA LEU A 117 2.73 -1.39 8.60
C LEU A 117 3.11 -2.22 9.84
N GLN A 118 2.18 -3.00 10.40
CA GLN A 118 2.53 -4.01 11.42
C GLN A 118 3.14 -5.27 10.79
N LEU A 119 2.84 -5.57 9.53
CA LEU A 119 3.39 -6.73 8.81
C LEU A 119 4.68 -6.41 8.05
N LEU A 120 4.80 -5.19 7.51
CA LEU A 120 5.95 -4.76 6.72
C LEU A 120 7.32 -4.99 7.41
N PRO A 121 7.53 -4.71 8.71
CA PRO A 121 8.81 -4.95 9.38
C PRO A 121 9.24 -6.43 9.32
N TYR A 122 8.30 -7.35 9.56
CA TYR A 122 8.58 -8.78 9.49
C TYR A 122 8.89 -9.23 8.06
N LEU A 123 8.12 -8.75 7.08
CA LEU A 123 8.38 -9.01 5.66
C LEU A 123 9.73 -8.44 5.23
N MET A 124 10.04 -7.21 5.63
CA MET A 124 11.28 -6.51 5.32
C MET A 124 12.48 -7.27 5.88
N MET A 125 12.44 -7.67 7.15
CA MET A 125 13.54 -8.38 7.78
C MET A 125 13.75 -9.78 7.21
N THR A 126 12.66 -10.50 6.95
CA THR A 126 12.73 -11.81 6.28
C THR A 126 13.31 -11.68 4.87
N SER A 127 12.90 -10.64 4.14
CA SER A 127 13.42 -10.35 2.80
C SER A 127 14.89 -9.98 2.83
N ALA A 128 15.28 -9.05 3.71
CA ALA A 128 16.63 -8.54 3.84
C ALA A 128 17.62 -9.65 4.22
N LYS A 129 17.21 -10.62 5.06
CA LYS A 129 18.02 -11.80 5.36
C LYS A 129 18.39 -12.61 4.11
N LYS A 130 17.49 -12.66 3.11
CA LYS A 130 17.71 -13.40 1.86
C LYS A 130 18.56 -12.63 0.86
N VAL A 131 18.38 -11.31 0.77
CA VAL A 131 18.87 -10.51 -0.38
C VAL A 131 19.84 -9.39 -0.02
N ALA A 132 19.91 -8.98 1.25
CA ALA A 132 20.68 -7.81 1.70
C ALA A 132 21.98 -8.16 2.44
N GLY A 133 22.30 -9.45 2.63
CA GLY A 133 23.61 -9.90 3.15
C GLY A 133 23.96 -9.34 4.53
N GLY A 134 22.98 -9.16 5.42
CA GLY A 134 23.20 -8.65 6.79
C GLY A 134 23.37 -7.12 6.90
N LYS A 135 23.09 -6.37 5.83
CA LYS A 135 23.05 -4.90 5.87
C LYS A 135 21.96 -4.39 6.81
N THR A 136 22.23 -3.26 7.46
CA THR A 136 21.20 -2.52 8.20
C THR A 136 20.33 -1.72 7.23
N ILE A 137 19.01 -1.87 7.33
CA ILE A 137 18.04 -1.19 6.47
C ILE A 137 17.68 0.17 7.07
N VAL A 138 17.96 1.25 6.35
CA VAL A 138 17.61 2.62 6.71
C VAL A 138 16.32 3.00 5.99
N ILE A 139 15.26 3.16 6.76
CA ILE A 139 13.90 3.38 6.29
C ILE A 139 13.60 4.87 6.32
N LEU A 140 13.32 5.44 5.15
CA LEU A 140 12.89 6.84 5.04
C LEU A 140 11.39 6.90 4.75
N VAL A 141 10.68 7.71 5.54
CA VAL A 141 9.23 7.90 5.42
C VAL A 141 8.93 9.39 5.36
N ALA A 142 8.11 9.81 4.40
CA ALA A 142 7.47 11.13 4.41
C ALA A 142 6.02 10.96 4.83
N THR A 143 5.49 11.84 5.68
CA THR A 143 4.11 11.72 6.17
C THR A 143 3.40 13.05 6.33
N SER A 144 2.08 13.00 6.17
CA SER A 144 1.12 14.04 6.60
C SER A 144 0.43 13.69 7.93
N GLY A 145 0.85 12.62 8.61
CA GLY A 145 0.26 12.19 9.90
C GLY A 145 0.36 10.68 10.12
N ASP A 146 -0.73 9.95 9.86
CA ASP A 146 -0.89 8.55 10.32
C ASP A 146 0.22 7.61 9.81
N THR A 147 0.71 7.80 8.58
CA THR A 147 1.74 6.91 8.00
C THR A 147 3.01 6.94 8.85
N GLY A 148 3.40 8.11 9.35
CA GLY A 148 4.59 8.25 10.18
C GLY A 148 4.44 7.49 11.48
N LYS A 149 3.36 7.71 12.22
CA LYS A 149 3.13 7.03 13.50
C LYS A 149 3.01 5.51 13.33
N ALA A 150 2.27 5.03 12.34
CA ALA A 150 2.16 3.59 12.09
C ALA A 150 3.50 2.95 11.67
N ALA A 151 4.34 3.67 10.91
CA ALA A 151 5.66 3.18 10.52
C ALA A 151 6.64 3.18 11.71
N LEU A 152 6.62 4.24 12.51
CA LEU A 152 7.41 4.35 13.75
C LEU A 152 7.06 3.21 14.72
N GLU A 153 5.78 2.93 14.92
CA GLU A 153 5.32 1.85 15.79
C GLU A 153 5.72 0.48 15.24
N GLY A 154 5.51 0.24 13.94
CA GLY A 154 5.88 -1.04 13.31
C GLY A 154 7.39 -1.33 13.37
N PHE A 155 8.23 -0.32 13.18
CA PHE A 155 9.69 -0.47 13.17
C PHE A 155 10.37 -0.22 14.51
N LYS A 156 9.63 0.07 15.59
CA LYS A 156 10.17 0.27 16.93
C LYS A 156 11.02 -0.93 17.35
N ASP A 157 12.30 -0.67 17.62
CA ASP A 157 13.30 -1.61 18.13
C ASP A 157 13.45 -2.89 17.28
N VAL A 158 13.13 -2.82 15.99
CA VAL A 158 13.35 -3.91 15.05
C VAL A 158 14.84 -3.99 14.70
N GLU A 159 15.47 -5.10 15.06
CA GLU A 159 16.90 -5.35 14.85
C GLU A 159 17.30 -5.15 13.37
N HIS A 160 18.51 -4.60 13.15
CA HIS A 160 19.04 -4.27 11.82
C HIS A 160 18.17 -3.30 10.99
N THR A 161 17.30 -2.52 11.64
CA THR A 161 16.59 -1.41 10.99
C THR A 161 16.88 -0.09 11.69
N ARG A 162 16.80 1.00 10.92
CA ARG A 162 16.72 2.38 11.43
C ARG A 162 15.60 3.07 10.68
N ILE A 163 14.76 3.84 11.35
CA ILE A 163 13.67 4.57 10.69
C ILE A 163 13.79 6.07 10.94
N LEU A 164 13.64 6.85 9.87
CA LEU A 164 13.62 8.30 9.89
C LEU A 164 12.34 8.80 9.22
N VAL A 165 11.50 9.49 10.00
CA VAL A 165 10.21 10.03 9.53
C VAL A 165 10.31 11.54 9.37
N PHE A 166 9.97 12.02 8.17
CA PHE A 166 9.88 13.44 7.83
C PHE A 166 8.42 13.89 7.77
N TYR A 167 8.12 15.01 8.40
CA TYR A 167 6.77 15.59 8.38
C TYR A 167 6.82 17.12 8.32
N PRO A 168 5.85 17.78 7.64
CA PRO A 168 5.74 19.24 7.65
C PRO A 168 5.30 19.73 9.04
N ASP A 169 6.06 20.65 9.62
CA ASP A 169 5.87 21.10 11.01
C ASP A 169 4.46 21.66 11.30
N GLU A 170 3.88 22.32 10.30
CA GLU A 170 2.55 22.96 10.30
C GLU A 170 1.49 22.13 9.54
N GLY A 171 1.87 21.00 8.93
CA GLY A 171 1.00 20.21 8.04
C GLY A 171 0.46 18.93 8.68
N VAL A 172 0.58 18.78 10.00
CA VAL A 172 0.15 17.61 10.76
C VAL A 172 -0.64 18.05 11.99
N SER A 173 -1.67 17.30 12.38
CA SER A 173 -2.47 17.65 13.56
C SER A 173 -1.63 17.61 14.85
N PRO A 174 -1.98 18.42 15.87
CA PRO A 174 -1.25 18.42 17.14
C PRO A 174 -1.15 17.03 17.80
N MET A 175 -2.22 16.22 17.70
CA MET A 175 -2.23 14.86 18.23
C MET A 175 -1.23 13.95 17.51
N GLN A 176 -1.24 13.94 16.17
CA GLN A 176 -0.30 13.14 15.38
C GLN A 176 1.15 13.60 15.59
N LYS A 177 1.38 14.93 15.69
CA LYS A 177 2.69 15.50 16.00
C LYS A 177 3.19 15.00 17.35
N LEU A 178 2.36 15.08 18.38
CA LEU A 178 2.68 14.57 19.72
C LEU A 178 3.04 13.08 19.66
N GLN A 179 2.18 12.25 19.05
CA GLN A 179 2.41 10.81 18.87
C GLN A 179 3.75 10.47 18.19
N MET A 180 4.16 11.25 17.19
CA MET A 180 5.46 11.06 16.53
C MET A 180 6.63 11.55 17.41
N THR A 181 6.53 12.74 18.00
CA THR A 181 7.63 13.32 18.80
C THR A 181 7.86 12.61 20.13
N THR A 182 6.86 11.90 20.66
CA THR A 182 6.98 11.09 21.87
C THR A 182 7.17 9.61 21.56
N GLN A 183 7.50 9.25 20.32
CA GLN A 183 7.77 7.87 19.96
C GLN A 183 9.00 7.35 20.71
N GLU A 184 8.84 6.21 21.38
CA GLU A 184 9.94 5.45 21.96
C GLU A 184 10.57 4.50 20.94
N GLY A 185 11.84 4.19 21.15
CA GLY A 185 12.64 3.23 20.37
C GLY A 185 14.06 3.76 20.15
N GLU A 186 15.07 2.89 20.23
CA GLU A 186 16.47 3.32 20.04
C GLU A 186 16.84 3.48 18.56
N ASN A 187 16.03 2.89 17.67
CA ASN A 187 16.26 2.89 16.22
C ASN A 187 15.36 3.88 15.45
N VAL A 188 14.59 4.72 16.15
CA VAL A 188 13.63 5.66 15.54
C VAL A 188 14.13 7.10 15.60
N ALA A 189 13.81 7.87 14.57
CA ALA A 189 14.06 9.30 14.53
C ALA A 189 12.96 10.03 13.76
N VAL A 190 12.64 11.24 14.18
CA VAL A 190 11.62 12.09 13.54
C VAL A 190 12.21 13.46 13.25
N CYS A 191 11.97 13.96 12.05
CA CYS A 191 12.46 15.25 11.56
C CYS A 191 11.29 16.10 11.07
N ALA A 192 11.02 17.20 11.78
CA ALA A 192 10.09 18.22 11.30
C ALA A 192 10.77 19.05 10.22
N ILE A 193 10.09 19.28 9.10
CA ILE A 193 10.57 20.13 8.01
C ILE A 193 9.75 21.41 7.91
N LYS A 194 10.39 22.48 7.44
CA LYS A 194 9.69 23.71 7.02
C LYS A 194 9.25 23.54 5.57
N GLY A 195 7.95 23.40 5.34
CA GLY A 195 7.38 23.14 4.02
C GLY A 195 6.05 22.40 4.13
N ASN A 196 5.61 21.79 3.04
CA ASN A 196 4.41 20.95 2.97
C ASN A 196 4.75 19.45 2.78
N PHE A 197 3.74 18.61 2.63
CA PHE A 197 3.91 17.16 2.46
C PHE A 197 4.64 16.80 1.14
N ASP A 198 4.36 17.50 0.05
CA ASP A 198 4.99 17.25 -1.24
C ASP A 198 6.49 17.60 -1.20
N ASP A 199 6.88 18.62 -0.43
CA ASP A 199 8.29 18.95 -0.16
C ASP A 199 8.99 17.79 0.58
N ALA A 200 8.36 17.24 1.63
CA ALA A 200 8.88 16.09 2.36
C ALA A 200 9.06 14.86 1.46
N GLN A 201 8.04 14.56 0.65
CA GLN A 201 8.07 13.42 -0.26
C GLN A 201 9.15 13.59 -1.34
N SER A 202 9.30 14.79 -1.90
CA SER A 202 10.31 15.10 -2.90
C SER A 202 11.72 15.02 -2.32
N ALA A 203 11.94 15.55 -1.12
CA ALA A 203 13.23 15.47 -0.43
C ALA A 203 13.62 14.04 -0.06
N VAL A 204 12.69 13.22 0.43
CA VAL A 204 12.94 11.80 0.67
C VAL A 204 13.33 11.11 -0.64
N LYS A 205 12.61 11.38 -1.74
CA LYS A 205 12.93 10.80 -3.05
C LYS A 205 14.32 11.21 -3.55
N SER A 206 14.74 12.46 -3.37
CA SER A 206 16.08 12.90 -3.77
C SER A 206 17.18 12.20 -2.98
N ILE A 207 16.98 11.97 -1.67
CA ILE A 207 17.92 11.19 -0.83
C ILE A 207 18.05 9.75 -1.36
N PHE A 208 16.95 9.11 -1.76
CA PHE A 208 16.96 7.77 -2.35
C PHE A 208 17.71 7.67 -3.68
N THR A 209 17.87 8.76 -4.41
CA THR A 209 18.52 8.75 -5.73
C THR A 209 19.95 9.31 -5.69
N ASP A 210 20.36 9.92 -4.57
CA ASP A 210 21.68 10.51 -4.43
C ASP A 210 22.79 9.44 -4.32
N ALA A 211 23.68 9.42 -5.32
CA ALA A 211 24.76 8.45 -5.40
C ALA A 211 25.80 8.59 -4.27
N ASN A 212 26.06 9.81 -3.79
CA ASN A 212 27.01 10.06 -2.72
C ASN A 212 26.47 9.57 -1.38
N VAL A 213 25.19 9.85 -1.11
CA VAL A 213 24.52 9.36 0.11
C VAL A 213 24.46 7.83 0.11
N LYS A 214 24.14 7.21 -1.04
CA LYS A 214 24.18 5.74 -1.19
C LYS A 214 25.56 5.15 -0.91
N ALA A 215 26.62 5.77 -1.45
CA ALA A 215 27.99 5.32 -1.23
C ALA A 215 28.37 5.36 0.26
N GLN A 216 28.05 6.47 0.95
CA GLN A 216 28.31 6.62 2.39
C GLN A 216 27.54 5.62 3.24
N LEU A 217 26.31 5.26 2.87
CA LEU A 217 25.57 4.20 3.55
C LEU A 217 26.20 2.84 3.32
N ALA A 218 26.60 2.54 2.08
CA ALA A 218 27.22 1.27 1.73
C ALA A 218 28.54 1.05 2.51
N GLU A 219 29.35 2.09 2.70
CA GLU A 219 30.55 2.06 3.55
C GLU A 219 30.25 1.69 5.01
N LYS A 220 29.06 2.04 5.50
CA LYS A 220 28.60 1.71 6.86
C LYS A 220 27.83 0.38 6.92
N ASN A 221 27.87 -0.43 5.87
CA ASN A 221 27.06 -1.65 5.73
C ASN A 221 25.55 -1.38 5.89
N MET A 222 25.10 -0.24 5.39
CA MET A 222 23.71 0.21 5.39
C MET A 222 23.16 0.29 3.97
N MET A 223 21.84 0.18 3.83
CA MET A 223 21.15 0.48 2.57
C MET A 223 19.81 1.15 2.84
N PHE A 224 19.36 1.97 1.90
CA PHE A 224 18.03 2.56 2.00
C PHE A 224 16.92 1.58 1.60
N SER A 225 15.78 1.73 2.26
CA SER A 225 14.50 1.17 1.83
C SER A 225 13.38 2.13 2.19
N SER A 226 12.21 1.99 1.56
CA SER A 226 11.04 2.84 1.82
C SER A 226 9.91 2.05 2.46
N ALA A 227 9.30 2.64 3.50
CA ALA A 227 8.01 2.19 4.05
C ALA A 227 6.83 3.05 3.52
N ASN A 228 7.02 3.79 2.43
CA ASN A 228 5.94 4.54 1.78
C ASN A 228 4.98 3.60 1.04
N SER A 229 3.81 4.12 0.65
CA SER A 229 2.71 3.36 0.02
C SER A 229 3.06 2.72 -1.32
N ILE A 230 4.25 3.02 -1.86
CA ILE A 230 4.80 2.44 -3.07
C ILE A 230 5.42 1.05 -2.83
N ASN A 231 5.84 0.70 -1.62
CA ASN A 231 6.46 -0.59 -1.35
C ASN A 231 5.43 -1.73 -1.54
N TRP A 232 5.80 -2.78 -2.28
CA TRP A 232 4.92 -3.94 -2.49
C TRP A 232 4.50 -4.61 -1.17
N GLY A 233 5.40 -4.66 -0.19
CA GLY A 233 5.12 -5.16 1.17
C GLY A 233 4.07 -4.36 1.93
N ARG A 234 3.71 -3.15 1.46
CA ARG A 234 2.55 -2.40 1.97
C ARG A 234 1.26 -2.68 1.22
N LEU A 235 1.32 -3.03 -0.05
CA LEU A 235 0.14 -3.29 -0.87
C LEU A 235 -0.38 -4.70 -0.61
N VAL A 236 0.49 -5.72 -0.64
CA VAL A 236 0.06 -7.12 -0.54
C VAL A 236 -0.74 -7.46 0.73
N PRO A 237 -0.45 -6.91 1.93
CA PRO A 237 -1.29 -7.17 3.11
C PRO A 237 -2.70 -6.61 2.98
N GLN A 238 -2.88 -5.55 2.20
CA GLN A 238 -4.17 -4.91 2.01
C GLN A 238 -5.14 -5.77 1.20
N ILE A 239 -4.64 -6.73 0.42
CA ILE A 239 -5.47 -7.68 -0.35
C ILE A 239 -6.23 -8.60 0.61
N VAL A 240 -5.60 -8.95 1.75
CA VAL A 240 -6.12 -9.94 2.71
C VAL A 240 -7.48 -9.53 3.26
N TYR A 241 -7.65 -8.28 3.69
CA TYR A 241 -8.89 -7.87 4.33
C TYR A 241 -10.08 -7.81 3.37
N TYR A 242 -9.87 -7.79 2.04
CA TYR A 242 -10.96 -7.93 1.08
C TYR A 242 -11.47 -9.37 1.00
N PHE A 243 -10.56 -10.35 0.96
CA PHE A 243 -10.94 -11.77 1.09
C PHE A 243 -11.59 -12.04 2.43
N SER A 244 -11.02 -11.50 3.52
CA SER A 244 -11.57 -11.67 4.85
C SER A 244 -12.97 -11.07 4.97
N ALA A 245 -13.18 -9.84 4.50
CA ALA A 245 -14.49 -9.19 4.53
C ALA A 245 -15.56 -9.96 3.76
N TYR A 246 -15.24 -10.43 2.56
CA TYR A 246 -16.15 -11.24 1.76
C TYR A 246 -16.52 -12.56 2.46
N CYS A 247 -15.52 -13.27 2.99
CA CYS A 247 -15.73 -14.51 3.74
C CYS A 247 -16.60 -14.28 4.98
N ASP A 248 -16.37 -13.20 5.72
CA ASP A 248 -17.17 -12.82 6.88
C ASP A 248 -18.61 -12.49 6.50
N LEU A 249 -18.83 -11.77 5.40
CA LEU A 249 -20.19 -11.47 4.91
C LEU A 249 -20.96 -12.75 4.55
N VAL A 250 -20.29 -13.74 3.94
CA VAL A 250 -20.88 -15.04 3.64
C VAL A 250 -21.17 -15.81 4.94
N GLN A 251 -20.21 -15.87 5.86
CA GLN A 251 -20.34 -16.57 7.14
C GLN A 251 -21.47 -16.01 8.01
N GLN A 252 -21.66 -14.68 7.98
CA GLN A 252 -22.73 -13.98 8.69
C GLN A 252 -24.11 -14.15 8.02
N GLY A 253 -24.18 -14.76 6.83
CA GLY A 253 -25.40 -14.87 6.04
C GLY A 253 -25.88 -13.53 5.46
N SER A 254 -25.01 -12.52 5.41
CA SER A 254 -25.31 -11.20 4.81
C SER A 254 -25.40 -11.29 3.29
N ILE A 255 -24.67 -12.23 2.68
CA ILE A 255 -24.70 -12.56 1.25
C ILE A 255 -24.59 -14.08 1.06
N ALA A 256 -25.03 -14.61 -0.08
CA ALA A 256 -24.73 -15.99 -0.47
C ALA A 256 -23.32 -16.07 -1.09
N PHE A 257 -22.68 -17.25 -0.99
CA PHE A 257 -21.42 -17.47 -1.69
C PHE A 257 -21.63 -17.35 -3.21
N GLY A 258 -20.86 -16.47 -3.83
CA GLY A 258 -20.90 -16.16 -5.26
C GLY A 258 -21.58 -14.82 -5.55
N ASP A 259 -22.32 -14.27 -4.60
CA ASP A 259 -22.90 -12.93 -4.73
C ASP A 259 -21.80 -11.88 -4.85
N LYS A 260 -22.00 -10.94 -5.78
CA LYS A 260 -21.05 -9.85 -5.96
C LYS A 260 -21.29 -8.76 -4.92
N ILE A 261 -20.21 -8.32 -4.27
CA ILE A 261 -20.23 -7.13 -3.42
C ILE A 261 -19.70 -5.91 -4.17
N ASN A 262 -20.20 -4.72 -3.85
CA ASN A 262 -19.54 -3.48 -4.25
C ASN A 262 -18.67 -3.00 -3.09
N VAL A 263 -17.50 -2.45 -3.42
CA VAL A 263 -16.53 -1.98 -2.43
C VAL A 263 -16.36 -0.48 -2.61
N VAL A 264 -16.65 0.30 -1.57
CA VAL A 264 -16.44 1.75 -1.56
C VAL A 264 -15.21 2.06 -0.73
N VAL A 265 -14.25 2.78 -1.29
CA VAL A 265 -12.98 3.07 -0.63
C VAL A 265 -12.73 4.58 -0.60
N PRO A 266 -12.67 5.21 0.59
CA PRO A 266 -12.12 6.56 0.74
C PRO A 266 -10.65 6.56 0.29
N THR A 267 -10.36 7.23 -0.83
CA THR A 267 -9.12 7.00 -1.58
C THR A 267 -8.26 8.25 -1.65
N GLY A 268 -7.00 8.11 -1.20
CA GLY A 268 -5.92 9.07 -1.48
C GLY A 268 -4.91 8.48 -2.48
N ASN A 269 -3.84 7.87 -1.98
CA ASN A 269 -2.75 7.28 -2.78
C ASN A 269 -3.08 5.98 -3.56
N PHE A 270 -4.36 5.65 -3.76
CA PHE A 270 -4.88 4.52 -4.55
C PHE A 270 -4.50 3.09 -4.12
N GLY A 271 -3.57 2.91 -3.16
CA GLY A 271 -3.10 1.57 -2.76
C GLY A 271 -4.19 0.66 -2.19
N ASN A 272 -5.12 1.22 -1.42
CA ASN A 272 -6.21 0.46 -0.78
C ASN A 272 -7.20 -0.09 -1.82
N ILE A 273 -7.75 0.78 -2.68
CA ILE A 273 -8.69 0.34 -3.73
C ILE A 273 -7.99 -0.51 -4.80
N LEU A 274 -6.69 -0.29 -5.04
CA LEU A 274 -5.89 -1.15 -5.92
C LEU A 274 -5.75 -2.56 -5.33
N ALA A 275 -5.58 -2.72 -4.02
CA ALA A 275 -5.57 -4.04 -3.39
C ALA A 275 -6.92 -4.77 -3.56
N ALA A 276 -8.04 -4.04 -3.58
CA ALA A 276 -9.35 -4.60 -3.94
C ALA A 276 -9.35 -5.10 -5.39
N TYR A 277 -8.79 -4.33 -6.32
CA TYR A 277 -8.62 -4.74 -7.72
C TYR A 277 -7.80 -6.02 -7.85
N TYR A 278 -6.69 -6.14 -7.11
CA TYR A 278 -5.94 -7.40 -7.07
C TYR A 278 -6.81 -8.55 -6.57
N ALA A 279 -7.61 -8.36 -5.50
CA ALA A 279 -8.53 -9.40 -5.03
C ALA A 279 -9.56 -9.81 -6.11
N VAL A 280 -10.10 -8.85 -6.89
CA VAL A 280 -10.98 -9.15 -8.04
C VAL A 280 -10.25 -10.01 -9.08
N GLN A 281 -9.03 -9.63 -9.45
CA GLN A 281 -8.23 -10.36 -10.44
C GLN A 281 -7.83 -11.76 -9.93
N MET A 282 -7.73 -11.95 -8.61
CA MET A 282 -7.53 -13.25 -7.97
C MET A 282 -8.79 -14.12 -7.93
N GLY A 283 -9.97 -13.61 -8.32
CA GLY A 283 -11.22 -14.37 -8.39
C GLY A 283 -12.27 -14.01 -7.34
N LEU A 284 -12.03 -12.98 -6.50
CA LEU A 284 -13.01 -12.56 -5.50
C LEU A 284 -14.28 -11.98 -6.17
N PRO A 285 -15.50 -12.42 -5.81
CA PRO A 285 -16.75 -11.92 -6.39
C PRO A 285 -17.06 -10.46 -6.02
N VAL A 286 -16.55 -9.53 -6.81
CA VAL A 286 -16.74 -8.08 -6.63
C VAL A 286 -17.38 -7.49 -7.90
N GLY A 287 -18.36 -6.62 -7.72
CA GLY A 287 -19.06 -5.89 -8.77
C GLY A 287 -18.28 -4.64 -9.19
N LYS A 288 -18.44 -3.55 -8.43
CA LYS A 288 -17.76 -2.26 -8.65
C LYS A 288 -16.86 -1.87 -7.49
N LEU A 289 -15.72 -1.28 -7.83
CA LEU A 289 -14.81 -0.59 -6.93
C LEU A 289 -15.08 0.91 -7.02
N VAL A 290 -15.67 1.50 -5.99
CA VAL A 290 -16.03 2.91 -5.96
C VAL A 290 -14.92 3.70 -5.26
N CYS A 291 -14.25 4.55 -6.02
CA CYS A 291 -13.26 5.50 -5.53
C CYS A 291 -13.98 6.72 -4.96
N ALA A 292 -14.04 6.81 -3.63
CA ALA A 292 -14.60 7.96 -2.93
C ALA A 292 -13.51 9.01 -2.69
N SER A 293 -13.69 10.21 -3.25
CA SER A 293 -12.75 11.33 -3.08
C SER A 293 -13.33 12.40 -2.15
N ASN A 294 -12.46 13.22 -1.54
CA ASN A 294 -12.89 14.47 -0.92
C ASN A 294 -12.79 15.62 -1.95
N THR A 295 -12.76 16.89 -1.51
CA THR A 295 -12.61 18.06 -2.38
C THR A 295 -11.38 17.98 -3.31
N ASN A 296 -10.31 17.30 -2.90
CA ASN A 296 -9.15 16.98 -3.73
C ASN A 296 -9.47 15.77 -4.63
N ASN A 297 -10.27 16.00 -5.66
CA ASN A 297 -10.95 14.99 -6.45
C ASN A 297 -10.22 14.56 -7.75
N VAL A 298 -8.88 14.62 -7.78
CA VAL A 298 -8.07 14.30 -8.98
C VAL A 298 -8.35 12.90 -9.55
N LEU A 299 -8.65 11.94 -8.67
CA LEU A 299 -8.99 10.57 -9.08
C LEU A 299 -10.41 10.47 -9.64
N THR A 300 -11.36 11.23 -9.10
CA THR A 300 -12.72 11.29 -9.64
C THR A 300 -12.73 11.86 -11.05
N ASP A 301 -12.00 12.94 -11.29
CA ASP A 301 -11.85 13.52 -12.63
C ASP A 301 -11.19 12.54 -13.60
N PHE A 302 -10.14 11.85 -13.16
CA PHE A 302 -9.46 10.84 -13.96
C PHE A 302 -10.37 9.66 -14.34
N LEU A 303 -11.08 9.09 -13.36
CA LEU A 303 -11.96 7.94 -13.59
C LEU A 303 -13.17 8.28 -14.46
N THR A 304 -13.62 9.53 -14.44
CA THR A 304 -14.77 10.00 -15.25
C THR A 304 -14.35 10.45 -16.65
N SER A 305 -13.32 11.31 -16.75
CA SER A 305 -12.92 11.97 -18.00
C SER A 305 -11.76 11.27 -18.72
N GLY A 306 -10.89 10.55 -18.01
CA GLY A 306 -9.61 10.04 -18.51
C GLY A 306 -8.47 11.04 -18.45
N GLU A 307 -8.69 12.23 -17.87
CA GLU A 307 -7.65 13.24 -17.67
C GLU A 307 -7.14 13.20 -16.23
N TYR A 308 -5.83 13.04 -16.07
CA TYR A 308 -5.15 13.14 -14.79
C TYR A 308 -4.36 14.44 -14.77
N ASN A 309 -4.77 15.40 -13.94
CA ASN A 309 -4.19 16.75 -13.96
C ASN A 309 -3.91 17.23 -12.54
N LYS A 310 -2.62 17.37 -12.18
CA LYS A 310 -2.18 17.84 -10.86
C LYS A 310 -2.14 19.37 -10.74
N ASN A 311 -2.27 20.10 -11.85
CA ASN A 311 -2.24 21.56 -11.89
C ASN A 311 -3.59 22.14 -11.43
N ARG A 312 -3.89 21.94 -10.16
CA ARG A 312 -5.14 22.35 -9.51
C ARG A 312 -4.85 22.88 -8.10
N ALA A 313 -5.82 23.58 -7.52
CA ALA A 313 -5.71 24.03 -6.14
C ALA A 313 -5.69 22.84 -5.17
N PHE A 314 -4.87 22.94 -4.14
CA PHE A 314 -4.86 22.03 -3.00
C PHE A 314 -5.79 22.56 -1.91
N TYR A 315 -6.63 21.71 -1.35
CA TYR A 315 -7.56 22.07 -0.29
C TYR A 315 -7.25 21.25 0.96
N ALA A 316 -6.98 21.91 2.08
CA ALA A 316 -6.98 21.24 3.37
C ALA A 316 -8.43 20.90 3.77
N THR A 317 -8.72 19.63 4.04
CA THR A 317 -10.06 19.15 4.37
C THR A 317 -10.14 18.55 5.77
N THR A 318 -11.35 18.13 6.18
CA THR A 318 -11.57 17.34 7.40
C THR A 318 -11.11 15.88 7.25
N SER A 319 -10.62 15.49 6.08
CA SER A 319 -10.11 14.15 5.76
C SER A 319 -8.66 14.23 5.24
N PRO A 320 -7.71 14.75 6.05
CA PRO A 320 -6.38 15.15 5.58
C PRO A 320 -5.55 14.01 4.98
N SER A 321 -5.79 12.77 5.38
CA SER A 321 -5.12 11.58 4.84
C SER A 321 -5.48 11.26 3.39
N MET A 322 -6.48 11.96 2.81
CA MET A 322 -6.90 11.87 1.42
C MET A 322 -6.57 13.12 0.60
N ASP A 323 -6.06 14.18 1.23
CA ASP A 323 -5.72 15.44 0.55
C ASP A 323 -4.46 15.23 -0.30
N ILE A 324 -4.66 14.91 -1.59
CA ILE A 324 -3.58 14.59 -2.53
C ILE A 324 -3.79 15.28 -3.89
N LEU A 325 -2.67 15.67 -4.52
CA LEU A 325 -2.64 16.08 -5.93
C LEU A 325 -2.14 14.96 -6.84
N ILE A 326 -1.31 14.06 -6.30
CA ILE A 326 -0.75 12.92 -7.01
C ILE A 326 -1.05 11.65 -6.22
N SER A 327 -1.44 10.59 -6.91
CA SER A 327 -1.78 9.31 -6.33
C SER A 327 -0.78 8.26 -6.77
N SER A 328 0.11 7.87 -5.86
CA SER A 328 1.31 7.09 -6.21
C SER A 328 0.99 5.71 -6.80
N ASN A 329 -0.05 5.02 -6.33
CA ASN A 329 -0.38 3.66 -6.82
C ASN A 329 -1.21 3.65 -8.11
N LEU A 330 -1.64 4.80 -8.63
CA LEU A 330 -2.37 4.85 -9.90
C LEU A 330 -1.51 4.29 -11.05
N GLU A 331 -0.19 4.48 -11.00
CA GLU A 331 0.76 3.95 -11.95
C GLU A 331 0.65 2.42 -12.13
N ARG A 332 0.45 1.68 -11.03
CA ARG A 332 0.25 0.22 -11.09
C ARG A 332 -1.03 -0.16 -11.83
N LEU A 333 -2.12 0.60 -11.63
CA LEU A 333 -3.37 0.36 -12.35
C LEU A 333 -3.19 0.61 -13.85
N LEU A 334 -2.53 1.71 -14.22
CA LEU A 334 -2.25 2.06 -15.61
C LEU A 334 -1.46 0.95 -16.29
N TYR A 335 -0.44 0.40 -15.63
CA TYR A 335 0.32 -0.73 -16.15
C TYR A 335 -0.58 -1.95 -16.43
N HIS A 336 -1.36 -2.40 -15.43
CA HIS A 336 -2.22 -3.58 -15.60
C HIS A 336 -3.28 -3.41 -16.70
N LEU A 337 -3.93 -2.26 -16.74
CA LEU A 337 -5.08 -2.05 -17.65
C LEU A 337 -4.70 -1.54 -19.04
N SER A 338 -3.43 -1.18 -19.25
CA SER A 338 -2.85 -0.91 -20.58
C SER A 338 -2.32 -2.17 -21.28
N GLY A 339 -2.48 -3.35 -20.67
CA GLY A 339 -1.88 -4.58 -21.19
C GLY A 339 -0.39 -4.67 -20.89
N GLU A 340 0.04 -4.17 -19.73
CA GLU A 340 1.43 -4.23 -19.25
C GLU A 340 2.40 -3.44 -20.15
N ASP A 341 1.92 -2.31 -20.70
CA ASP A 341 2.71 -1.42 -21.54
C ASP A 341 3.55 -0.46 -20.70
N ASP A 342 4.79 -0.88 -20.42
CA ASP A 342 5.79 -0.10 -19.70
C ASP A 342 6.21 1.18 -20.47
N GLY A 343 6.13 1.18 -21.80
CA GLY A 343 6.39 2.35 -22.63
C GLY A 343 5.36 3.44 -22.44
N LEU A 344 4.08 3.08 -22.51
CA LEU A 344 2.98 3.99 -22.22
C LEU A 344 3.08 4.56 -20.81
N VAL A 345 3.37 3.72 -19.81
CA VAL A 345 3.49 4.19 -18.42
C VAL A 345 4.64 5.19 -18.27
N ARG A 346 5.81 4.94 -18.87
CA ARG A 346 6.91 5.92 -18.88
C ARG A 346 6.49 7.25 -19.48
N ASP A 347 5.80 7.23 -20.62
CA ASP A 347 5.35 8.45 -21.29
C ASP A 347 4.34 9.24 -20.45
N LEU A 348 3.37 8.56 -19.84
CA LEU A 348 2.38 9.20 -18.96
C LEU A 348 3.05 9.81 -17.71
N MET A 349 4.03 9.11 -17.12
CA MET A 349 4.76 9.60 -15.96
C MET A 349 5.70 10.75 -16.31
N ALA A 350 6.29 10.77 -17.50
CA ALA A 350 7.08 11.88 -18.02
C ALA A 350 6.22 13.14 -18.18
N ARG A 351 5.07 13.04 -18.87
CA ARG A 351 4.11 14.15 -19.00
C ARG A 351 3.59 14.65 -17.66
N LEU A 352 3.31 13.75 -16.71
CA LEU A 352 2.93 14.16 -15.36
C LEU A 352 4.04 14.95 -14.66
N SER A 353 5.31 14.60 -14.89
CA SER A 353 6.45 15.31 -14.32
C SER A 353 6.66 16.68 -14.96
N GLU A 354 6.62 16.74 -16.29
CA GLU A 354 6.93 17.93 -17.11
C GLU A 354 5.75 18.90 -17.17
N ASP A 355 4.59 18.42 -17.60
CA ASP A 355 3.39 19.24 -17.84
C ASP A 355 2.44 19.28 -16.64
N GLY A 356 2.59 18.35 -15.70
CA GLY A 356 1.66 18.20 -14.58
C GLY A 356 0.34 17.52 -14.92
N CYS A 357 0.16 17.06 -16.17
CA CYS A 357 -1.06 16.37 -16.58
C CYS A 357 -0.83 15.36 -17.72
N TYR A 358 -1.76 14.42 -17.87
CA TYR A 358 -1.88 13.57 -19.04
C TYR A 358 -3.34 13.18 -19.27
N ARG A 359 -3.63 12.69 -20.49
CA ARG A 359 -4.91 12.07 -20.82
C ARG A 359 -4.67 10.66 -21.37
N ILE A 360 -5.42 9.70 -20.85
CA ILE A 360 -5.41 8.31 -21.34
C ILE A 360 -6.32 8.14 -22.55
N SER A 361 -6.10 7.08 -23.33
CA SER A 361 -6.96 6.74 -24.46
C SER A 361 -8.38 6.39 -23.99
N SER A 362 -9.37 6.55 -24.89
CA SER A 362 -10.75 6.16 -24.62
C SER A 362 -10.89 4.66 -24.33
N GLU A 363 -10.05 3.83 -24.93
CA GLU A 363 -9.99 2.38 -24.70
C GLU A 363 -9.49 2.05 -23.29
N LEU A 364 -8.37 2.63 -22.87
CA LEU A 364 -7.84 2.45 -21.52
C LEU A 364 -8.85 2.94 -20.47
N ARG A 365 -9.49 4.08 -20.73
CA ARG A 365 -10.55 4.61 -19.86
C ARG A 365 -11.72 3.63 -19.75
N ALA A 366 -12.19 3.07 -20.87
CA ALA A 366 -13.27 2.09 -20.87
C ALA A 366 -12.88 0.81 -20.11
N ASN A 367 -11.62 0.36 -20.22
CA ASN A 367 -11.11 -0.78 -19.47
C ASN A 367 -11.08 -0.51 -17.96
N ILE A 368 -10.68 0.68 -17.53
CA ILE A 368 -10.75 1.10 -16.12
C ILE A 368 -12.20 1.14 -15.63
N GLN A 369 -13.12 1.73 -16.40
CA GLN A 369 -14.53 1.88 -16.02
C GLN A 369 -15.30 0.55 -15.94
N LYS A 370 -14.77 -0.55 -16.48
CA LYS A 370 -15.32 -1.90 -16.24
C LYS A 370 -15.31 -2.26 -14.75
N TYR A 371 -14.25 -1.90 -14.03
CA TYR A 371 -14.06 -2.23 -12.62
C TYR A 371 -14.40 -1.06 -11.69
N PHE A 372 -14.02 0.15 -12.08
CA PHE A 372 -14.06 1.31 -11.20
C PHE A 372 -15.26 2.23 -11.50
N ALA A 373 -15.78 2.82 -10.43
CA ALA A 373 -16.63 3.99 -10.45
C ALA A 373 -16.01 5.06 -9.53
N ALA A 374 -16.45 6.31 -9.64
CA ALA A 374 -15.99 7.39 -8.77
C ALA A 374 -17.17 8.24 -8.32
N GLY A 375 -17.05 8.80 -7.10
CA GLY A 375 -18.08 9.61 -6.46
C GLY A 375 -17.51 10.48 -5.36
#